data_AF-R5DIP5-F1
#
_entry.id   AF-R5DIP5-F1
#
_cell.length_a   1.000
_cell.length_b   1.000
_cell.length_c   1.000
_cell.angle_alpha   90.00
_cell.angle_beta   90.00
_cell.angle_gamma   90.00
#
_symmetry.space_group_name_H-M   'P 1'
#
loop_
_entity.id
_entity.type
_entity.pdbx_description
1 polymer ?
#
loop_
_entity_poly.entity_id
_entity_poly.type
_entity_poly.pdbx_seq_one_letter_code
_entity_poly.pdbx_strand_id
1 'polypeptide(L)'
;MKNKTSENFSKSIDIYKRLRNKCVMTCYLFPRPFGERVRERGYLGASHINRLAAFTLAEGATHVARWNNSRKIAFTLAEVLITLGIIGIVAALTIPSVIEGYKEKETVAKLKKVYSVLSQSYELYMQETGEPFKWSADRSIYDRGEDEQYVEFFNILKKQYKKVKECHNEFVGCYSRDYYKTLLGNDYTYGYGERAGKGKLSLVTPDGVTIGFGWDGVWQQDKILVDLNGPKKPNRGGYDAFAFSIKDDKIVPFLKMDSENLINLCNLKNDGQRQAMNGWGCTGWVITRENLDYQKCIRGIKKYCDIDYSNYIGN
;
A
#
# COMPACT_ATOMS: atom_id res chain seq x y z
N MET A 1 19.15 -14.16 -51.51
CA MET A 1 18.85 -13.48 -50.23
C MET A 1 18.30 -14.50 -49.25
N LYS A 2 19.17 -15.07 -48.41
CA LYS A 2 18.83 -16.10 -47.42
C LYS A 2 18.82 -15.47 -46.02
N ASN A 3 17.67 -15.57 -45.37
CA ASN A 3 17.43 -15.75 -43.93
C ASN A 3 18.33 -15.03 -42.92
N LYS A 4 17.96 -13.79 -42.55
CA LYS A 4 18.39 -13.13 -41.30
C LYS A 4 17.43 -13.36 -40.12
N THR A 5 16.29 -13.99 -40.36
CA THR A 5 15.24 -14.24 -39.35
C THR A 5 15.39 -15.59 -38.63
N SER A 6 16.13 -16.57 -39.20
CA SER A 6 16.35 -17.87 -38.54
C SER A 6 17.49 -17.86 -37.51
N GLU A 7 18.48 -16.97 -37.64
CA GLU A 7 19.60 -16.87 -36.69
C GLU A 7 19.21 -16.23 -35.35
N ASN A 8 18.22 -15.33 -35.35
CA ASN A 8 17.74 -14.70 -34.11
C ASN A 8 16.84 -15.62 -33.27
N PHE A 9 16.13 -16.56 -33.90
CA PHE A 9 15.33 -17.57 -33.20
C PHE A 9 16.20 -18.65 -32.55
N SER A 10 17.32 -19.01 -33.17
CA SER A 10 18.27 -19.99 -32.62
C SER A 10 18.98 -19.46 -31.36
N LYS A 11 19.37 -18.17 -31.32
CA LYS A 11 19.99 -17.54 -30.14
C LYS A 11 19.03 -17.41 -28.95
N SER A 12 17.72 -17.24 -29.18
CA SER A 12 16.75 -17.11 -28.09
C SER A 12 16.46 -18.44 -27.37
N ILE A 13 16.56 -19.57 -28.09
CA ILE A 13 16.37 -20.91 -27.51
C ILE A 13 17.55 -21.31 -26.61
N ASP A 14 18.76 -20.87 -26.92
CA ASP A 14 19.96 -21.16 -26.13
C ASP A 14 20.03 -20.38 -24.80
N ILE A 15 19.45 -19.17 -24.75
CA ILE A 15 19.31 -18.39 -23.52
C ILE A 15 18.32 -19.07 -22.55
N TYR A 16 17.21 -19.63 -23.06
CA TYR A 16 16.26 -20.38 -22.25
C TYR A 16 16.79 -21.75 -21.77
N LYS A 17 17.73 -22.36 -22.49
CA LYS A 17 18.45 -23.57 -22.01
C LYS A 17 19.48 -23.25 -20.94
N ARG A 18 20.15 -22.09 -20.99
CA ARG A 18 21.08 -21.64 -19.94
C ARG A 18 20.40 -21.15 -18.64
N LEU A 19 19.11 -20.86 -18.67
CA LEU A 19 18.34 -20.48 -17.47
C LEU A 19 17.68 -21.66 -16.74
N ARG A 20 17.63 -22.86 -17.35
CA ARG A 20 17.08 -24.07 -16.70
C ARG A 20 18.03 -24.80 -15.74
N ASN A 21 19.31 -24.41 -15.69
CA ASN A 21 20.31 -25.00 -14.79
C ASN A 21 20.69 -24.12 -13.58
N LYS A 22 19.86 -23.12 -13.22
CA LYS A 22 20.04 -22.33 -11.99
C LYS A 22 18.83 -22.29 -11.05
N CYS A 23 17.91 -23.24 -11.19
CA CYS A 23 16.87 -23.51 -10.17
C CYS A 23 17.15 -24.84 -9.47
N VAL A 24 18.21 -24.88 -8.66
CA VAL A 24 18.32 -25.80 -7.52
C VAL A 24 18.99 -25.02 -6.39
N MET A 25 18.16 -24.55 -5.46
CA MET A 25 18.44 -24.06 -4.09
C MET A 25 17.46 -22.93 -3.76
N THR A 26 16.18 -23.28 -3.69
CA THR A 26 15.25 -22.58 -2.81
C THR A 26 15.18 -23.37 -1.52
N CYS A 27 15.49 -22.75 -0.38
CA CYS A 27 14.67 -22.84 0.83
C CYS A 27 15.27 -22.01 1.99
N TYR A 28 14.37 -21.37 2.73
CA TYR A 28 14.52 -20.69 4.03
C TYR A 28 15.01 -19.24 4.06
N LEU A 29 14.06 -18.30 3.93
CA LEU A 29 14.10 -16.98 4.56
C LEU A 29 12.66 -16.50 4.84
N PHE A 30 12.05 -17.08 5.87
CA PHE A 30 10.95 -16.48 6.64
C PHE A 30 11.31 -16.69 8.12
N PRO A 31 11.37 -15.65 8.96
CA PRO A 31 11.59 -15.85 10.39
C PRO A 31 10.27 -16.32 11.02
N ARG A 32 10.26 -17.54 11.57
CA ARG A 32 9.21 -18.00 12.49
C ARG A 32 9.64 -17.75 13.94
N PRO A 33 8.70 -17.51 14.86
CA PRO A 33 8.99 -17.02 16.20
C PRO A 33 9.67 -18.07 17.07
N PHE A 34 10.45 -17.58 18.02
CA PHE A 34 11.26 -18.33 18.97
C PHE A 34 10.41 -19.23 19.87
N GLY A 35 10.78 -20.52 19.93
CA GLY A 35 10.49 -21.40 21.07
C GLY A 35 9.59 -22.60 20.77
N GLU A 36 10.18 -23.73 20.39
CA GLU A 36 9.76 -25.07 20.83
C GLU A 36 10.81 -26.12 20.44
N ARG A 37 11.26 -26.92 21.41
CA ARG A 37 12.25 -27.99 21.27
C ARG A 37 11.49 -29.30 21.06
N VAL A 38 11.70 -30.00 19.94
CA VAL A 38 11.24 -31.39 19.77
C VAL A 38 12.42 -32.31 19.48
N ARG A 39 12.43 -33.42 20.23
CA ARG A 39 13.45 -34.46 20.38
C ARG A 39 13.19 -35.56 19.36
N GLU A 40 14.11 -35.83 18.44
CA GLU A 40 13.93 -36.91 17.46
C GLU A 40 14.50 -38.25 17.96
N ARG A 41 13.66 -39.29 17.81
CA ARG A 41 13.90 -40.71 18.03
C ARG A 41 14.68 -41.31 16.86
N GLY A 42 15.62 -42.19 17.18
CA GLY A 42 16.38 -42.96 16.20
C GLY A 42 15.57 -44.06 15.50
N TYR A 43 16.09 -44.48 14.36
CA TYR A 43 15.78 -45.76 13.73
C TYR A 43 17.07 -46.44 13.25
N LEU A 44 17.19 -47.72 13.61
CA LEU A 44 18.20 -48.68 13.20
C LEU A 44 17.88 -49.26 11.81
N GLY A 45 18.90 -49.57 11.03
CA GLY A 45 18.81 -50.39 9.82
C GLY A 45 20.20 -50.85 9.37
N ALA A 46 20.48 -52.14 9.53
CA ALA A 46 21.77 -52.79 9.34
C ALA A 46 22.05 -53.19 7.87
N SER A 47 23.32 -53.18 7.46
CA SER A 47 24.12 -54.39 7.13
C SER A 47 25.22 -54.15 6.06
N HIS A 48 26.43 -54.56 6.43
CA HIS A 48 27.56 -55.11 5.66
C HIS A 48 28.06 -54.44 4.34
N ILE A 49 29.34 -54.04 4.34
CA ILE A 49 30.42 -54.67 3.56
C ILE A 49 31.77 -54.36 4.24
N ASN A 50 32.49 -55.43 4.56
CA ASN A 50 33.88 -55.42 5.01
C ASN A 50 34.80 -55.03 3.85
N ARG A 51 35.55 -53.93 4.01
CA ARG A 51 36.89 -53.79 3.42
C ARG A 51 37.83 -53.23 4.49
N LEU A 52 38.56 -54.14 5.10
CA LEU A 52 39.77 -53.88 5.86
C LEU A 52 40.82 -53.28 4.90
N ALA A 53 40.88 -51.95 4.82
CA ALA A 53 42.12 -51.27 4.51
C ALA A 53 42.80 -51.02 5.85
N ALA A 54 43.74 -51.90 6.20
CA ALA A 54 44.65 -51.67 7.31
C ALA A 54 45.54 -50.49 6.94
N PHE A 55 45.15 -49.28 7.38
CA PHE A 55 46.06 -48.15 7.42
C PHE A 55 47.01 -48.39 8.60
N THR A 56 48.20 -48.88 8.30
CA THR A 56 49.32 -48.81 9.22
C THR A 56 49.53 -47.34 9.55
N LEU A 57 49.29 -46.97 10.81
CA LEU A 57 49.68 -45.67 11.34
C LEU A 57 51.19 -45.53 11.11
N ALA A 58 51.62 -44.55 10.33
CA ALA A 58 53.00 -44.11 10.42
C ALA A 58 53.18 -43.57 11.85
N GLU A 59 53.87 -44.33 12.70
CA GLU A 59 54.42 -43.84 13.96
C GLU A 59 55.28 -42.61 13.63
N GLY A 60 54.77 -41.41 13.91
CA GLY A 60 55.56 -40.19 13.74
C GLY A 60 54.90 -39.00 13.04
N ALA A 61 53.58 -38.98 12.80
CA ALA A 61 52.90 -37.78 12.29
C ALA A 61 52.08 -37.05 13.37
N THR A 62 52.66 -36.80 14.55
CA THR A 62 52.14 -35.81 15.51
C THR A 62 52.60 -34.40 15.13
N HIS A 63 52.21 -33.94 13.95
CA HIS A 63 52.20 -32.51 13.67
C HIS A 63 50.79 -32.11 13.27
N VAL A 64 49.90 -32.05 14.26
CA VAL A 64 48.88 -31.01 14.23
C VAL A 64 49.67 -29.71 14.19
N ALA A 65 49.72 -29.06 13.03
CA ALA A 65 50.21 -27.70 12.93
C ALA A 65 49.34 -26.86 13.87
N ARG A 66 49.76 -26.72 15.13
CA ARG A 66 49.28 -25.67 16.01
C ARG A 66 49.69 -24.39 15.32
N TRP A 67 48.71 -23.64 14.83
CA TRP A 67 48.91 -22.27 14.43
C TRP A 67 49.32 -21.50 15.70
N ASN A 68 50.62 -21.52 16.01
CA ASN A 68 51.22 -20.88 17.19
C ASN A 68 51.20 -19.35 17.10
N ASN A 69 50.52 -18.78 16.09
CA ASN A 69 50.34 -17.34 15.98
C ASN A 69 49.04 -16.95 15.26
N SER A 70 47.94 -17.62 15.60
CA SER A 70 46.63 -16.97 15.42
C SER A 70 46.52 -15.88 16.47
N ARG A 71 47.16 -14.72 16.25
CA ARG A 71 46.80 -13.48 16.95
C ARG A 71 45.31 -13.29 16.70
N LYS A 72 44.47 -13.73 17.63
CA LYS A 72 43.03 -13.50 17.56
C LYS A 72 42.88 -11.98 17.68
N ILE A 73 42.67 -11.31 16.55
CA ILE A 73 42.27 -9.91 16.51
C ILE A 73 40.88 -9.92 17.13
N ALA A 74 40.83 -9.69 18.44
CA ALA A 74 39.61 -9.55 19.20
C ALA A 74 39.39 -8.06 19.40
N PHE A 75 38.19 -7.59 19.09
CA PHE A 75 37.80 -6.22 19.41
C PHE A 75 37.79 -6.05 20.93
N THR A 76 38.36 -4.94 21.40
CA THR A 76 38.21 -4.54 22.79
C THR A 76 36.75 -4.20 23.07
N LEU A 77 36.32 -4.36 24.33
CA LEU A 77 34.97 -3.94 24.76
C LEU A 77 34.69 -2.48 24.38
N ALA A 78 35.69 -1.61 24.55
CA ALA A 78 35.57 -0.18 24.24
C ALA A 78 35.33 0.07 22.74
N GLU A 79 36.05 -0.63 21.84
CA GLU A 79 35.84 -0.53 20.39
C GLU A 79 34.42 -0.95 19.99
N VAL A 80 33.91 -2.04 20.58
CA VAL A 80 32.54 -2.49 20.33
C VAL A 80 31.51 -1.48 20.85
N LEU A 81 31.73 -0.91 22.04
CA LEU A 81 30.80 0.09 22.61
C LEU A 81 30.78 1.40 21.82
N ILE A 82 31.94 1.88 21.37
CA ILE A 82 32.02 3.10 20.55
C ILE A 82 31.35 2.86 19.20
N THR A 83 31.60 1.72 18.55
CA THR A 83 30.98 1.40 17.25
C THR A 83 29.46 1.26 17.35
N LEU A 84 28.95 0.56 18.38
CA LEU A 84 27.51 0.47 18.64
C LEU A 84 26.90 1.83 18.99
N GLY A 85 27.62 2.68 19.73
CA GLY A 85 27.21 4.06 20.02
C GLY A 85 27.07 4.90 18.76
N ILE A 86 28.06 4.86 17.86
CA ILE A 86 28.03 5.58 16.58
C ILE A 86 26.88 5.08 15.70
N ILE A 87 26.75 3.76 15.53
CA ILE A 87 25.65 3.18 14.74
C ILE A 87 24.30 3.55 15.34
N GLY A 88 24.17 3.54 16.68
CA GLY A 88 22.95 3.94 17.38
C GLY A 88 22.56 5.39 17.09
N ILE A 89 23.50 6.33 17.16
CA ILE A 89 23.23 7.75 16.86
C ILE A 89 22.84 7.94 15.39
N VAL A 90 23.60 7.35 14.46
CA VAL A 90 23.32 7.47 13.02
C VAL A 90 21.97 6.84 12.67
N ALA A 91 21.67 5.66 13.22
CA ALA A 91 20.39 4.97 13.03
C ALA A 91 19.22 5.81 13.57
N ALA A 92 19.36 6.41 14.76
CA ALA A 92 18.34 7.25 15.36
C ALA A 92 18.00 8.48 14.50
N LEU A 93 18.99 9.06 13.81
CA LEU A 93 18.79 10.20 12.92
C LEU A 93 18.24 9.80 11.54
N THR A 94 18.56 8.60 11.04
CA THR A 94 18.27 8.20 9.64
C THR A 94 17.02 7.33 9.48
N ILE A 95 16.73 6.44 10.44
CA ILE A 95 15.60 5.50 10.37
C ILE A 95 14.26 6.24 10.19
N PRO A 96 13.94 7.32 10.93
CA PRO A 96 12.67 8.03 10.77
C PRO A 96 12.47 8.56 9.35
N SER A 97 13.48 9.23 8.78
CA SER A 97 13.40 9.82 7.44
C SER A 97 13.27 8.77 6.33
N VAL A 98 13.95 7.64 6.46
CA VAL A 98 13.85 6.53 5.50
C VAL A 98 12.47 5.88 5.55
N ILE A 99 11.94 5.63 6.75
CA ILE A 99 10.60 5.06 6.93
C ILE A 99 9.53 6.01 6.39
N GLU A 100 9.66 7.31 6.64
CA GLU A 100 8.72 8.32 6.14
C GLU A 100 8.71 8.37 4.61
N GLY A 101 9.89 8.42 3.98
CA GLY A 101 10.00 8.41 2.52
C GLY A 101 9.47 7.12 1.89
N TYR A 102 9.65 5.98 2.54
CA TYR A 102 9.06 4.71 2.09
C TYR A 102 7.52 4.74 2.19
N LYS A 103 6.96 5.18 3.33
CA LYS A 103 5.52 5.28 3.53
C LYS A 103 4.85 6.22 2.53
N GLU A 104 5.50 7.35 2.23
CA GLU A 104 5.02 8.28 1.22
C GLU A 104 4.88 7.61 -0.15
N LYS A 105 5.93 6.90 -0.60
CA LYS A 105 5.90 6.15 -1.86
C LYS A 105 4.85 5.05 -1.85
N GLU A 106 4.70 4.34 -0.74
CA GLU A 106 3.68 3.29 -0.58
C GLU A 106 2.27 3.86 -0.73
N THR A 107 1.96 4.96 -0.04
CA THR A 107 0.66 5.65 -0.11
C THR A 107 0.36 6.12 -1.54
N VAL A 108 1.31 6.79 -2.18
CA VAL A 108 1.16 7.27 -3.57
C VAL A 108 0.91 6.10 -4.53
N ALA A 109 1.71 5.04 -4.43
CA ALA A 109 1.58 3.87 -5.30
C ALA A 109 0.23 3.15 -5.11
N LYS A 110 -0.21 2.99 -3.87
CA LYS A 110 -1.53 2.41 -3.55
C LYS A 110 -2.66 3.26 -4.10
N LEU A 111 -2.64 4.57 -3.88
CA LEU A 111 -3.69 5.46 -4.36
C LEU A 111 -3.74 5.52 -5.90
N LYS A 112 -2.60 5.57 -6.58
CA LYS A 112 -2.52 5.53 -8.05
C LYS A 112 -3.05 4.21 -8.60
N LYS A 113 -2.74 3.09 -7.95
CA LYS A 113 -3.30 1.78 -8.32
C LYS A 113 -4.83 1.80 -8.23
N VAL A 114 -5.38 2.32 -7.13
CA VAL A 114 -6.83 2.46 -6.97
C VAL A 114 -7.42 3.34 -8.07
N TYR A 115 -6.83 4.50 -8.32
CA TYR A 115 -7.29 5.40 -9.38
C TYR A 115 -7.30 4.73 -10.76
N SER A 116 -6.22 4.02 -11.10
CA SER A 116 -6.11 3.26 -12.35
C SER A 116 -7.21 2.20 -12.48
N VAL A 117 -7.53 1.48 -11.40
CA VAL A 117 -8.60 0.47 -11.40
C VAL A 117 -9.97 1.13 -11.50
N LEU A 118 -10.21 2.25 -10.80
CA LEU A 118 -11.46 3.00 -10.88
C LEU A 118 -11.70 3.52 -12.30
N SER A 119 -10.69 4.11 -12.93
CA SER A 119 -10.78 4.59 -14.32
C SER A 119 -11.07 3.45 -15.30
N GLN A 120 -10.36 2.33 -15.20
CA GLN A 120 -10.61 1.16 -16.06
C GLN A 120 -12.02 0.57 -15.83
N SER A 121 -12.48 0.52 -14.58
CA SER A 121 -13.84 0.06 -14.26
C SER A 121 -14.90 0.96 -14.88
N TYR A 122 -14.63 2.27 -14.90
CA TYR A 122 -15.55 3.25 -15.48
C TYR A 122 -15.62 3.12 -17.00
N GLU A 123 -14.49 2.93 -17.67
CA GLU A 123 -14.46 2.64 -19.11
C GLU A 123 -15.26 1.37 -19.46
N LEU A 124 -15.13 0.31 -18.66
CA LEU A 124 -15.90 -0.92 -18.83
C LEU A 124 -17.39 -0.71 -18.57
N TYR A 125 -17.75 0.05 -17.55
CA TYR A 125 -19.14 0.44 -17.28
C TYR A 125 -19.75 1.14 -18.49
N MET A 126 -19.07 2.15 -19.04
CA MET A 126 -19.53 2.88 -20.23
C MET A 126 -19.67 1.97 -21.45
N GLN A 127 -18.82 0.95 -21.60
CA GLN A 127 -18.92 -0.04 -22.67
C GLN A 127 -20.10 -1.01 -22.49
N GLU A 128 -20.42 -1.40 -21.26
CA GLU A 128 -21.50 -2.34 -20.96
C GLU A 128 -22.89 -1.66 -20.95
N THR A 129 -23.01 -0.46 -20.38
CA THR A 129 -24.29 0.25 -20.24
C THR A 129 -24.60 1.20 -21.40
N GLY A 130 -23.57 1.81 -22.01
CA GLY A 130 -23.72 2.86 -23.02
C GLY A 130 -24.24 4.20 -22.48
N GLU A 131 -24.49 4.31 -21.17
CA GLU A 131 -24.99 5.53 -20.53
C GLU A 131 -24.00 6.07 -19.49
N PRO A 132 -23.74 7.40 -19.47
CA PRO A 132 -22.95 8.03 -18.41
C PRO A 132 -23.51 7.73 -17.03
N PHE A 133 -22.60 7.45 -16.10
CA PHE A 133 -22.95 7.35 -14.69
C PHE A 133 -23.50 8.69 -14.19
N LYS A 134 -24.77 8.71 -13.79
CA LYS A 134 -25.43 9.92 -13.29
C LYS A 134 -25.42 9.88 -11.77
N TRP A 135 -24.83 10.93 -11.18
CA TRP A 135 -25.02 11.18 -9.75
C TRP A 135 -26.50 11.45 -9.46
N SER A 136 -27.03 10.81 -8.43
CA SER A 136 -28.42 11.02 -8.06
C SER A 136 -28.54 12.31 -7.26
N ALA A 137 -29.26 13.29 -7.82
CA ALA A 137 -29.58 14.53 -7.11
C ALA A 137 -30.65 14.33 -6.01
N ASP A 138 -31.19 13.11 -5.88
CA ASP A 138 -32.26 12.82 -4.93
C ASP A 138 -31.71 12.61 -3.52
N ARG A 139 -32.06 13.57 -2.65
CA ARG A 139 -31.77 13.61 -1.21
C ARG A 139 -32.40 12.45 -0.42
N SER A 140 -33.34 11.71 -1.02
CA SER A 140 -34.02 10.58 -0.38
C SER A 140 -33.18 9.29 -0.36
N ILE A 141 -32.11 9.23 -1.16
CA ILE A 141 -31.33 8.01 -1.34
C ILE A 141 -30.21 7.93 -0.29
N TYR A 142 -30.59 7.56 0.93
CA TYR A 142 -29.70 6.81 1.84
C TYR A 142 -29.38 5.39 1.29
N ASP A 143 -29.91 5.08 0.12
CA ASP A 143 -30.08 3.75 -0.43
C ASP A 143 -29.30 3.48 -1.72
N ARG A 144 -28.09 4.04 -1.85
CA ARG A 144 -27.28 3.84 -3.06
C ARG A 144 -26.80 2.42 -3.30
N GLY A 145 -27.07 1.50 -2.38
CA GLY A 145 -26.89 0.07 -2.65
C GLY A 145 -28.04 -0.57 -3.37
N GLU A 146 -29.14 0.14 -3.54
CA GLU A 146 -30.30 -0.30 -4.31
C GLU A 146 -30.41 0.45 -5.65
N ASP A 147 -29.65 1.53 -5.84
CA ASP A 147 -29.54 2.20 -7.13
C ASP A 147 -28.80 1.31 -8.16
N GLU A 148 -29.46 1.06 -9.28
CA GLU A 148 -29.00 0.15 -10.33
C GLU A 148 -27.63 0.55 -10.90
N GLN A 149 -27.37 1.85 -11.10
CA GLN A 149 -26.08 2.30 -11.66
C GLN A 149 -24.94 2.04 -10.70
N TYR A 150 -25.17 2.25 -9.40
CA TYR A 150 -24.17 1.97 -8.37
C TYR A 150 -23.90 0.48 -8.19
N VAL A 151 -24.96 -0.35 -8.20
CA VAL A 151 -24.84 -1.81 -8.12
C VAL A 151 -24.06 -2.35 -9.32
N GLU A 152 -24.38 -1.89 -10.52
CA GLU A 152 -23.71 -2.33 -11.74
C GLU A 152 -22.24 -1.90 -11.75
N PHE A 153 -21.97 -0.63 -11.45
CA PHE A 153 -20.59 -0.15 -11.34
C PHE A 153 -19.80 -0.88 -10.24
N PHE A 154 -20.42 -1.16 -9.09
CA PHE A 154 -19.81 -1.96 -8.02
C PHE A 154 -19.48 -3.38 -8.49
N ASN A 155 -20.38 -4.02 -9.25
CA ASN A 155 -20.14 -5.36 -9.81
C ASN A 155 -18.97 -5.36 -10.81
N ILE A 156 -18.89 -4.36 -11.68
CA ILE A 156 -17.77 -4.20 -12.63
C ILE A 156 -16.45 -3.95 -11.90
N LEU A 157 -16.45 -3.06 -10.91
CA LEU A 157 -15.27 -2.77 -10.08
C LEU A 157 -14.80 -4.02 -9.34
N LYS A 158 -15.74 -4.78 -8.76
CA LYS A 158 -15.46 -6.05 -8.07
C LYS A 158 -14.78 -7.05 -9.01
N LYS A 159 -15.21 -7.16 -10.27
CA LYS A 159 -14.61 -8.06 -11.28
C LYS A 159 -13.14 -7.72 -11.58
N GLN A 160 -12.70 -6.48 -11.37
CA GLN A 160 -11.29 -6.09 -11.55
C GLN A 160 -10.34 -6.72 -10.53
N TYR A 161 -10.89 -7.20 -9.41
CA TYR A 161 -10.12 -7.81 -8.34
C TYR A 161 -10.37 -9.32 -8.28
N LYS A 162 -9.30 -10.11 -8.16
CA LYS A 162 -9.40 -11.58 -8.09
C LYS A 162 -10.23 -12.09 -6.90
N LYS A 163 -10.21 -11.36 -5.78
CA LYS A 163 -10.96 -11.65 -4.57
C LYS A 163 -11.18 -10.35 -3.81
N VAL A 164 -12.38 -10.11 -3.33
CA VAL A 164 -12.70 -8.98 -2.45
C VAL A 164 -13.54 -9.47 -1.30
N LYS A 165 -13.47 -8.76 -0.17
CA LYS A 165 -14.48 -8.86 0.88
C LYS A 165 -15.49 -7.76 0.64
N GLU A 166 -16.72 -8.12 0.33
CA GLU A 166 -17.82 -7.16 0.21
C GLU A 166 -18.34 -6.82 1.60
N CYS A 167 -18.76 -5.56 1.78
CA CYS A 167 -19.48 -5.12 2.95
C CYS A 167 -20.76 -4.43 2.48
N HIS A 168 -21.87 -5.08 2.83
CA HIS A 168 -23.23 -4.63 2.58
C HIS A 168 -23.86 -4.23 3.92
N ASN A 169 -24.38 -3.00 4.02
CA ASN A 169 -25.16 -2.49 5.17
C ASN A 169 -24.52 -2.50 6.56
N GLU A 170 -23.29 -3.00 6.71
CA GLU A 170 -22.57 -3.02 7.99
C GLU A 170 -21.24 -2.27 7.88
N PHE A 171 -21.06 -1.28 8.77
CA PHE A 171 -19.76 -0.66 9.05
C PHE A 171 -18.69 -1.69 9.47
N VAL A 172 -19.11 -2.91 9.85
CA VAL A 172 -18.29 -3.87 10.57
C VAL A 172 -17.27 -4.53 9.66
N GLY A 173 -16.06 -3.98 9.69
CA GLY A 173 -14.85 -4.62 9.18
C GLY A 173 -14.48 -4.30 7.74
N CYS A 174 -15.08 -3.26 7.14
CA CYS A 174 -14.54 -2.60 5.94
C CYS A 174 -13.96 -1.23 6.27
N TYR A 175 -14.67 -0.45 7.07
CA TYR A 175 -14.22 0.86 7.52
C TYR A 175 -14.10 0.91 9.05
N SER A 176 -13.41 1.94 9.53
CA SER A 176 -13.30 2.16 10.96
C SER A 176 -14.66 2.55 11.56
N ARG A 177 -14.89 2.14 12.81
CA ARG A 177 -16.06 2.62 13.58
C ARG A 177 -15.87 4.05 14.10
N ASP A 178 -14.61 4.47 14.20
CA ASP A 178 -14.24 5.83 14.58
C ASP A 178 -14.50 6.77 13.41
N TYR A 179 -14.84 8.03 13.72
CA TYR A 179 -14.96 9.07 12.71
C TYR A 179 -13.60 9.39 12.07
N TYR A 180 -13.63 9.72 10.78
CA TYR A 180 -12.46 10.27 10.11
C TYR A 180 -12.19 11.68 10.63
N LYS A 181 -10.92 12.06 10.67
CA LYS A 181 -10.46 13.42 11.01
C LYS A 181 -10.14 14.20 9.74
N THR A 182 -10.20 15.52 9.84
CA THR A 182 -9.79 16.42 8.75
C THR A 182 -8.28 16.33 8.50
N LEU A 183 -7.83 16.95 7.41
CA LEU A 183 -6.41 17.08 7.09
C LEU A 183 -5.57 17.63 8.25
N LEU A 184 -6.09 18.55 9.07
CA LEU A 184 -5.37 19.12 10.22
C LEU A 184 -5.65 18.40 11.55
N GLY A 185 -6.49 17.37 11.54
CA GLY A 185 -6.71 16.47 12.68
C GLY A 185 -7.89 16.87 13.58
N ASN A 186 -8.64 17.89 13.17
CA ASN A 186 -9.87 18.28 13.84
C ASN A 186 -10.98 17.25 13.56
N ASP A 187 -11.92 17.20 14.49
CA ASP A 187 -13.14 16.42 14.30
C ASP A 187 -14.08 17.18 13.34
N TYR A 188 -14.89 16.44 12.61
CA TYR A 188 -15.89 17.03 11.70
C TYR A 188 -16.94 17.74 12.55
N THR A 189 -17.03 19.06 12.41
CA THR A 189 -18.11 19.83 13.03
C THR A 189 -19.46 19.42 12.42
N TYR A 190 -20.49 19.33 13.27
CA TYR A 190 -21.90 18.94 12.99
C TYR A 190 -22.33 17.49 13.21
N GLY A 191 -21.53 16.61 13.83
CA GLY A 191 -22.00 15.23 14.11
C GLY A 191 -22.22 14.38 12.84
N TYR A 192 -22.01 14.96 11.66
CA TYR A 192 -21.79 14.31 10.37
C TYR A 192 -20.32 13.91 10.23
N GLY A 193 -19.70 13.39 11.29
CA GLY A 193 -18.47 12.66 11.09
C GLY A 193 -18.80 11.57 10.08
N GLU A 194 -18.16 11.60 8.92
CA GLU A 194 -18.34 10.53 7.97
C GLU A 194 -17.79 9.28 8.62
N ARG A 195 -18.70 8.40 9.01
CA ARG A 195 -18.36 7.00 8.97
C ARG A 195 -18.17 6.71 7.50
N ALA A 196 -16.93 6.45 7.11
CA ALA A 196 -16.70 5.88 5.80
C ALA A 196 -17.65 4.68 5.64
N GLY A 197 -18.55 4.74 4.66
CA GLY A 197 -19.56 3.70 4.49
C GLY A 197 -20.91 3.91 5.19
N LYS A 198 -21.47 5.14 5.22
CA LYS A 198 -22.95 5.23 5.13
C LYS A 198 -23.49 4.70 3.79
N GLY A 199 -22.63 4.41 2.82
CA GLY A 199 -23.03 3.73 1.59
C GLY A 199 -23.11 2.22 1.79
N LYS A 200 -24.22 1.67 1.32
CA LYS A 200 -24.53 0.24 1.34
C LYS A 200 -23.55 -0.62 0.51
N LEU A 201 -22.78 -0.03 -0.40
CA LEU A 201 -21.83 -0.73 -1.29
C LEU A 201 -20.39 -0.34 -1.00
N SER A 202 -19.65 -1.27 -0.38
CA SER A 202 -18.21 -1.15 -0.20
C SER A 202 -17.51 -2.50 -0.31
N LEU A 203 -16.22 -2.46 -0.62
CA LEU A 203 -15.37 -3.63 -0.74
C LEU A 203 -14.00 -3.39 -0.11
N VAL A 204 -13.38 -4.47 0.35
CA VAL A 204 -11.98 -4.51 0.77
C VAL A 204 -11.21 -5.38 -0.20
N THR A 205 -10.19 -4.77 -0.79
CA THR A 205 -9.24 -5.40 -1.69
C THR A 205 -8.27 -6.34 -0.94
N PRO A 206 -7.60 -7.28 -1.61
CA PRO A 206 -6.62 -8.18 -0.98
C PRO A 206 -5.46 -7.46 -0.29
N ASP A 207 -5.09 -6.28 -0.78
CA ASP A 207 -4.05 -5.41 -0.22
C ASP A 207 -4.53 -4.55 0.95
N GLY A 208 -5.78 -4.73 1.38
CA GLY A 208 -6.35 -4.09 2.56
C GLY A 208 -6.84 -2.66 2.34
N VAL A 209 -6.95 -2.24 1.07
CA VAL A 209 -7.60 -0.97 0.70
C VAL A 209 -9.11 -1.18 0.72
N THR A 210 -9.83 -0.28 1.36
CA THR A 210 -11.29 -0.22 1.34
C THR A 210 -11.74 0.81 0.31
N ILE A 211 -12.69 0.44 -0.54
CA ILE A 211 -13.31 1.32 -1.53
C ILE A 211 -14.82 1.26 -1.30
N GLY A 212 -15.48 2.41 -1.22
CA GLY A 212 -16.92 2.47 -1.01
C GLY A 212 -17.53 3.70 -1.65
N PHE A 213 -18.79 3.57 -2.01
CA PHE A 213 -19.58 4.68 -2.55
C PHE A 213 -20.25 5.41 -1.40
N GLY A 214 -20.29 6.73 -1.43
CA GLY A 214 -20.79 7.52 -0.32
C GLY A 214 -21.45 8.81 -0.76
N TRP A 215 -22.33 9.31 0.11
CA TRP A 215 -22.94 10.62 0.01
C TRP A 215 -22.43 11.54 1.11
N ASP A 216 -21.97 12.71 0.71
CA ASP A 216 -21.79 13.80 1.64
C ASP A 216 -23.10 14.56 1.81
N GLY A 217 -23.69 14.47 3.01
CA GLY A 217 -24.95 15.13 3.31
C GLY A 217 -24.87 16.61 3.64
N VAL A 218 -23.65 17.15 3.81
CA VAL A 218 -23.43 18.57 4.06
C VAL A 218 -23.43 19.35 2.74
N TRP A 219 -22.81 18.79 1.70
CA TRP A 219 -22.63 19.41 0.40
C TRP A 219 -23.45 18.75 -0.71
N GLN A 220 -24.26 17.74 -0.36
CA GLN A 220 -25.15 17.01 -1.26
C GLN A 220 -24.42 16.46 -2.48
N GLN A 221 -23.25 15.87 -2.24
CA GLN A 221 -22.36 15.42 -3.30
C GLN A 221 -21.97 13.97 -3.11
N ASP A 222 -21.96 13.28 -4.24
CA ASP A 222 -21.61 11.90 -4.32
C ASP A 222 -20.09 11.76 -4.46
N LYS A 223 -19.55 10.68 -3.88
CA LYS A 223 -18.13 10.39 -3.96
C LYS A 223 -17.82 8.90 -3.85
N ILE A 224 -16.66 8.55 -4.38
CA ILE A 224 -15.99 7.29 -4.09
C ILE A 224 -14.99 7.57 -2.99
N LEU A 225 -15.21 6.93 -1.86
CA LEU A 225 -14.33 6.97 -0.71
C LEU A 225 -13.33 5.82 -0.78
N VAL A 226 -12.06 6.15 -0.58
CA VAL A 226 -10.95 5.20 -0.60
C VAL A 226 -10.17 5.34 0.69
N ASP A 227 -10.03 4.24 1.42
CA ASP A 227 -9.16 4.13 2.57
C ASP A 227 -8.04 3.12 2.28
N LEU A 228 -6.80 3.59 2.30
CA LEU A 228 -5.63 2.79 1.92
C LEU A 228 -5.15 1.79 2.99
N ASN A 229 -5.61 1.92 4.24
CA ASN A 229 -5.27 1.02 5.34
C ASN A 229 -6.50 0.38 6.02
N GLY A 230 -7.70 0.70 5.52
CA GLY A 230 -8.98 0.13 5.94
C GLY A 230 -9.39 0.64 7.32
N PRO A 231 -9.82 -0.21 8.27
CA PRO A 231 -10.28 0.27 9.58
C PRO A 231 -9.14 0.73 10.52
N LYS A 232 -7.88 0.68 10.05
CA LYS A 232 -6.69 0.95 10.85
C LYS A 232 -6.45 2.45 10.95
N LYS A 233 -5.90 2.89 12.08
CA LYS A 233 -5.48 4.28 12.25
C LYS A 233 -4.27 4.61 11.35
N PRO A 234 -4.15 5.86 10.89
CA PRO A 234 -4.90 7.04 11.35
C PRO A 234 -6.01 7.54 10.39
N ASN A 235 -7.27 7.13 10.55
CA ASN A 235 -8.43 7.58 9.75
C ASN A 235 -8.49 9.12 9.54
N ARG A 236 -7.85 9.62 8.49
CA ARG A 236 -7.64 11.07 8.31
C ARG A 236 -7.55 11.41 6.83
N GLY A 237 -8.33 12.41 6.44
CA GLY A 237 -8.34 12.95 5.08
C GLY A 237 -6.94 13.37 4.65
N GLY A 238 -6.50 12.90 3.50
CA GLY A 238 -5.17 13.18 2.95
C GLY A 238 -4.02 12.42 3.63
N TYR A 239 -4.28 11.45 4.52
CA TYR A 239 -3.24 10.58 5.08
C TYR A 239 -3.43 9.14 4.60
N ASP A 240 -4.55 8.55 4.95
CA ASP A 240 -4.99 7.22 4.53
C ASP A 240 -6.34 7.24 3.81
N ALA A 241 -7.14 8.28 4.07
CA ALA A 241 -8.46 8.47 3.46
C ALA A 241 -8.42 9.50 2.32
N PHE A 242 -8.91 9.11 1.16
CA PHE A 242 -8.94 9.87 -0.08
C PHE A 242 -10.30 9.74 -0.75
N ALA A 243 -10.69 10.75 -1.54
CA ALA A 243 -11.95 10.72 -2.28
C ALA A 243 -11.77 11.02 -3.77
N PHE A 244 -12.64 10.42 -4.57
CA PHE A 244 -12.80 10.66 -6.00
C PHE A 244 -14.25 11.03 -6.30
N SER A 245 -14.43 11.74 -7.41
CA SER A 245 -15.74 12.01 -8.01
C SER A 245 -15.82 11.30 -9.36
N ILE A 246 -17.01 10.85 -9.71
CA ILE A 246 -17.37 10.43 -11.06
C ILE A 246 -17.83 11.69 -11.81
N LYS A 247 -17.44 11.87 -13.05
CA LYS A 247 -18.03 12.82 -14.00
C LYS A 247 -18.63 12.00 -15.14
N ASP A 248 -19.39 12.66 -16.02
CA ASP A 248 -20.07 12.02 -17.15
C ASP A 248 -19.13 11.24 -18.08
N ASP A 249 -17.83 11.53 -18.07
CA ASP A 249 -16.83 10.94 -18.95
C ASP A 249 -15.68 10.24 -18.22
N LYS A 250 -15.46 10.49 -16.93
CA LYS A 250 -14.26 10.00 -16.23
C LYS A 250 -14.36 10.06 -14.71
N ILE A 251 -13.48 9.30 -14.05
CA ILE A 251 -13.17 9.46 -12.63
C ILE A 251 -12.14 10.57 -12.45
N VAL A 252 -12.42 11.51 -11.54
CA VAL A 252 -11.51 12.60 -11.17
C VAL A 252 -11.26 12.62 -9.66
N PRO A 253 -10.15 13.20 -9.19
CA PRO A 253 -10.00 13.51 -7.77
C PRO A 253 -11.14 14.39 -7.26
N PHE A 254 -11.57 14.17 -6.02
CA PHE A 254 -12.72 14.87 -5.45
C PHE A 254 -12.48 16.38 -5.34
N LEU A 255 -13.45 17.15 -5.83
CA LEU A 255 -13.54 18.60 -5.68
C LEU A 255 -14.93 18.92 -5.11
N LYS A 256 -15.00 19.81 -4.13
CA LYS A 256 -16.29 20.32 -3.66
C LYS A 256 -16.87 21.25 -4.72
N MET A 257 -18.13 21.07 -5.08
CA MET A 257 -18.89 22.04 -5.87
C MET A 257 -19.63 23.02 -4.93
N ASP A 258 -19.50 24.33 -5.16
CA ASP A 258 -20.14 25.39 -4.36
C ASP A 258 -20.67 26.48 -5.28
N SER A 259 -21.99 26.53 -5.50
CA SER A 259 -22.67 27.53 -6.33
C SER A 259 -21.88 27.87 -7.62
N GLU A 260 -21.55 26.84 -8.41
CA GLU A 260 -20.78 26.86 -9.67
C GLU A 260 -19.25 26.88 -9.56
N ASN A 261 -18.66 27.06 -8.37
CA ASN A 261 -17.22 27.01 -8.17
C ASN A 261 -16.73 25.62 -7.73
N LEU A 262 -15.58 25.20 -8.28
CA LEU A 262 -14.86 24.01 -7.82
C LEU A 262 -13.85 24.41 -6.74
N ILE A 263 -13.98 23.82 -5.56
CA ILE A 263 -13.13 24.07 -4.39
C ILE A 263 -12.33 22.81 -4.09
N ASN A 264 -11.00 22.92 -4.16
CA ASN A 264 -10.11 21.87 -3.69
C ASN A 264 -9.99 21.91 -2.16
N LEU A 265 -10.30 20.77 -1.54
CA LEU A 265 -10.27 20.56 -0.11
C LEU A 265 -8.91 20.00 0.36
N CYS A 266 -7.82 20.66 -0.04
CA CYS A 266 -6.47 20.38 0.46
C CYS A 266 -5.85 21.67 1.01
N ASN A 267 -6.36 22.12 2.16
CA ASN A 267 -6.00 23.41 2.73
C ASN A 267 -5.21 23.25 4.04
N LEU A 268 -4.02 23.86 4.08
CA LEU A 268 -3.14 23.83 5.25
C LEU A 268 -3.35 24.99 6.22
N LYS A 269 -4.03 26.06 5.79
CA LYS A 269 -4.17 27.31 6.54
C LYS A 269 -5.51 27.41 7.27
N ASN A 270 -6.53 26.72 6.77
CA ASN A 270 -7.87 26.78 7.34
C ASN A 270 -8.43 25.37 7.50
N ASP A 271 -8.97 25.11 8.68
CA ASP A 271 -9.74 23.90 9.00
C ASP A 271 -10.91 24.25 9.92
N GLY A 272 -11.36 25.51 9.86
CA GLY A 272 -12.51 25.99 10.63
C GLY A 272 -13.82 25.29 10.22
N GLN A 273 -14.88 25.56 10.99
CA GLN A 273 -16.18 24.85 10.96
C GLN A 273 -16.89 24.72 9.58
N ARG A 274 -16.41 25.41 8.55
CA ARG A 274 -16.94 25.39 7.18
C ARG A 274 -16.26 24.38 6.25
N GLN A 275 -15.23 23.67 6.69
CA GLN A 275 -14.46 22.74 5.86
C GLN A 275 -14.40 21.36 6.49
N ALA A 276 -15.54 20.82 6.93
CA ALA A 276 -15.66 19.46 7.48
C ALA A 276 -14.90 18.43 6.63
N MET A 277 -14.85 18.66 5.32
CA MET A 277 -14.23 17.79 4.32
C MET A 277 -12.74 18.05 3.99
N ASN A 278 -12.03 18.89 4.73
CA ASN A 278 -10.62 19.17 4.43
C ASN A 278 -9.78 17.89 4.48
N GLY A 279 -8.96 17.67 3.47
CA GLY A 279 -8.16 16.47 3.25
C GLY A 279 -8.67 15.59 2.11
N TRP A 280 -9.99 15.57 1.86
CA TRP A 280 -10.55 14.77 0.76
C TRP A 280 -10.07 15.24 -0.62
N GLY A 281 -9.85 16.55 -0.78
CA GLY A 281 -9.34 17.13 -2.03
C GLY A 281 -7.84 16.89 -2.24
N CYS A 282 -7.09 16.48 -1.21
CA CYS A 282 -5.67 16.19 -1.33
C CYS A 282 -5.39 15.03 -2.31
N THR A 283 -6.38 14.18 -2.61
CA THR A 283 -6.30 13.18 -3.69
C THR A 283 -5.75 13.81 -4.98
N GLY A 284 -6.19 15.01 -5.33
CA GLY A 284 -5.77 15.69 -6.55
C GLY A 284 -4.28 16.01 -6.58
N TRP A 285 -3.77 16.50 -5.45
CA TRP A 285 -2.34 16.73 -5.27
C TRP A 285 -1.54 15.43 -5.38
N VAL A 286 -1.96 14.38 -4.67
CA VAL A 286 -1.23 13.10 -4.62
C VAL A 286 -1.16 12.44 -5.99
N ILE A 287 -2.26 12.43 -6.75
CA ILE A 287 -2.31 11.83 -8.08
C ILE A 287 -1.43 12.59 -9.08
N THR A 288 -1.33 13.91 -8.97
CA THR A 288 -0.62 14.73 -9.97
C THR A 288 0.83 15.07 -9.64
N ARG A 289 1.15 15.22 -8.36
CA ARG A 289 2.50 15.53 -7.87
C ARG A 289 3.24 14.30 -7.37
N GLU A 290 2.54 13.18 -7.21
CA GLU A 290 3.09 11.89 -6.79
C GLU A 290 3.86 11.97 -5.46
N ASN A 291 3.40 12.83 -4.55
CA ASN A 291 4.03 13.07 -3.26
C ASN A 291 3.00 13.48 -2.19
N LEU A 292 3.46 13.54 -0.94
CA LEU A 292 2.66 13.97 0.21
C LEU A 292 3.27 15.22 0.88
N ASP A 293 3.81 16.15 0.09
CA ASP A 293 4.56 17.31 0.60
C ASP A 293 3.76 18.17 1.61
N TYR A 294 2.43 18.24 1.46
CA TYR A 294 1.57 18.92 2.43
C TYR A 294 1.70 18.33 3.84
N GLN A 295 1.93 17.02 3.98
CA GLN A 295 2.16 16.40 5.29
C GLN A 295 3.47 16.86 5.91
N LYS A 296 4.50 17.16 5.09
CA LYS A 296 5.80 17.67 5.57
C LYS A 296 5.63 19.06 6.17
N CYS A 297 4.78 19.91 5.59
CA CYS A 297 4.41 21.17 6.22
C CYS A 297 3.66 20.97 7.54
N ILE A 298 2.67 20.06 7.59
CA ILE A 298 1.92 19.75 8.84
C ILE A 298 2.87 19.26 9.95
N ARG A 299 3.96 18.56 9.59
CA ARG A 299 5.02 18.15 10.52
C ARG A 299 5.99 19.27 10.93
N GLY A 300 5.83 20.49 10.41
CA GLY A 300 6.61 21.68 10.76
C GLY A 300 7.78 22.01 9.82
N ILE A 301 7.90 21.32 8.67
CA ILE A 301 8.98 21.58 7.72
C ILE A 301 8.61 22.78 6.83
N LYS A 302 9.07 23.97 7.23
CA LYS A 302 8.71 25.28 6.65
C LYS A 302 8.78 25.38 5.13
N LYS A 303 9.78 24.78 4.48
CA LYS A 303 9.94 24.86 3.01
C LYS A 303 8.76 24.30 2.22
N TYR A 304 7.93 23.46 2.84
CA TYR A 304 6.74 22.89 2.21
C TYR A 304 5.46 23.68 2.55
N CYS A 305 5.54 24.73 3.39
CA CYS A 305 4.35 25.47 3.87
C CYS A 305 3.95 26.65 2.99
N ASP A 306 4.86 27.14 2.15
CA ASP A 306 4.58 28.26 1.23
C ASP A 306 3.93 27.79 -0.08
N ILE A 307 3.74 26.49 -0.24
CA ILE A 307 3.10 25.87 -1.41
C ILE A 307 1.58 25.97 -1.27
N ASP A 308 0.91 26.37 -2.34
CA ASP A 308 -0.55 26.32 -2.43
C ASP A 308 -1.01 24.94 -2.92
N TYR A 309 -1.39 24.09 -1.97
CA TYR A 309 -1.92 22.75 -2.23
C TYR A 309 -3.38 22.74 -2.69
N SER A 310 -4.07 23.88 -2.58
CA SER A 310 -5.45 24.02 -3.02
C SER A 310 -5.56 24.36 -4.51
N ASN A 311 -4.49 24.86 -5.13
CA ASN A 311 -4.46 25.19 -6.56
C ASN A 311 -4.24 23.95 -7.46
N TYR A 312 -5.08 22.94 -7.27
CA TYR A 312 -5.28 21.82 -8.17
C TYR A 312 -6.74 21.86 -8.59
N ILE A 313 -6.99 22.33 -9.81
CA ILE A 313 -8.29 22.18 -10.45
C ILE A 313 -8.14 21.01 -11.41
N GLY A 314 -8.77 19.89 -11.06
CA GLY A 314 -8.82 18.72 -11.93
C GLY A 314 -9.53 19.08 -13.23
N ASN A 315 -8.79 19.09 -14.34
CA ASN A 315 -9.38 19.17 -15.68
C ASN A 315 -10.19 17.91 -15.97
#